data_AF-A0A835CXL4-F1
#
_entry.id   AF-A0A835CXL4-F1
#
_cell.length_a   1.000
_cell.length_b   1.000
_cell.length_c   1.000
_cell.angle_alpha   90.00
_cell.angle_beta   90.00
_cell.angle_gamma   90.00
#
_symmetry.space_group_name_H-M   'P 1'
#
loop_
_entity.id
_entity.type
_entity.pdbx_description
1 polymer ?
#
loop_
_entity_poly.entity_id
_entity_poly.type
_entity_poly.pdbx_seq_one_letter_code
_entity_poly.pdbx_strand_id
1 'polypeptide(L)'
;MANEKIGSLEEEALKRKERLAALKQKTQESNQNNQQQNDTLPKPKFRSYKPQDESLKENILDEAKPGDIISEVQEQLDASKTKFTVEELEIGNLAPRKPDWDLKRNVAKKLEKLERRTQKSIAELIRKRLEPNQDDLPQITE
;
A
#
# COMPACT_ATOMS: atom_id res chain seq x y z
N MET A 1 -72.90 56.88 19.81
CA MET A 1 -71.69 56.93 18.96
C MET A 1 -71.50 55.54 18.36
N ALA A 2 -71.91 55.34 17.11
CA ALA A 2 -71.68 54.09 16.38
C ALA A 2 -71.84 54.39 14.88
N ASN A 3 -70.80 54.95 14.29
CA ASN A 3 -70.66 55.10 12.84
C ASN A 3 -69.17 55.02 12.52
N GLU A 4 -68.59 53.82 12.65
CA GLU A 4 -67.27 53.56 12.13
C GLU A 4 -67.23 52.19 11.46
N LYS A 5 -66.66 52.17 10.25
CA LYS A 5 -66.01 51.02 9.61
C LYS A 5 -66.85 49.97 8.86
N ILE A 6 -67.85 50.38 8.07
CA ILE A 6 -68.34 49.50 6.98
C ILE A 6 -67.27 49.35 5.88
N GLY A 7 -66.48 50.40 5.61
CA GLY A 7 -65.36 50.36 4.66
C GLY A 7 -64.16 49.50 5.09
N SER A 8 -63.90 49.35 6.39
CA SER A 8 -62.77 48.53 6.88
C SER A 8 -62.99 47.04 6.64
N LEU A 9 -64.24 46.57 6.67
CA LEU A 9 -64.56 45.16 6.44
C LEU A 9 -64.45 44.81 4.95
N GLU A 10 -64.86 45.72 4.07
CA GLU A 10 -64.77 45.56 2.62
C GLU A 10 -63.30 45.59 2.14
N GLU A 11 -62.50 46.52 2.65
CA GLU A 11 -61.05 46.57 2.38
C GLU A 11 -60.32 45.30 2.85
N GLU A 12 -60.69 44.75 4.00
CA GLU A 12 -60.08 43.54 4.54
C GLU A 12 -60.49 42.28 3.77
N ALA A 13 -61.73 42.23 3.26
CA ALA A 13 -62.20 41.18 2.37
C ALA A 13 -61.45 41.19 1.03
N LEU A 14 -61.19 42.37 0.46
CA LEU A 14 -60.38 42.51 -0.77
C LEU A 14 -58.94 42.04 -0.56
N LYS A 15 -58.29 42.46 0.53
CA LYS A 15 -56.93 41.99 0.88
C LYS A 15 -56.86 40.46 1.05
N ARG A 16 -57.90 39.85 1.64
CA ARG A 16 -57.99 38.38 1.77
C ARG A 16 -58.15 37.71 0.41
N LYS A 17 -58.99 38.26 -0.48
CA LYS A 17 -59.21 37.75 -1.84
C LYS A 17 -57.92 37.81 -2.66
N GLU A 18 -57.17 38.91 -2.58
CA GLU A 18 -55.86 39.06 -3.24
C GLU A 18 -54.84 38.06 -2.72
N ARG A 19 -54.73 37.89 -1.39
CA ARG A 19 -53.86 36.86 -0.79
C ARG A 19 -54.21 35.45 -1.26
N LEU A 20 -55.50 35.11 -1.29
CA LEU A 20 -55.96 33.80 -1.75
C LEU A 20 -55.70 33.59 -3.24
N ALA A 21 -55.85 34.63 -4.06
CA ALA A 21 -55.52 34.59 -5.48
C ALA A 21 -54.02 34.37 -5.70
N ALA A 22 -53.15 35.08 -4.98
CA ALA A 22 -51.71 34.89 -5.02
C ALA A 22 -51.29 33.49 -4.56
N LEU A 23 -51.94 32.96 -3.51
CA LEU A 23 -51.70 31.59 -3.05
C LEU A 23 -52.07 30.57 -4.14
N LYS A 24 -53.22 30.75 -4.79
CA LYS A 24 -53.69 29.87 -5.87
C LYS A 24 -52.77 29.90 -7.09
N GLN A 25 -52.29 31.08 -7.48
CA GLN A 25 -51.31 31.24 -8.57
C GLN A 25 -49.99 30.53 -8.22
N LYS A 26 -49.44 30.76 -7.03
CA LYS A 26 -48.21 30.09 -6.58
C LYS A 26 -48.33 28.57 -6.58
N THR A 27 -49.46 28.01 -6.15
CA THR A 27 -49.70 26.55 -6.18
C THR A 27 -49.80 26.01 -7.62
N GLN A 28 -50.43 26.76 -8.52
CA GLN A 28 -50.50 26.41 -9.95
C GLN A 28 -49.12 26.47 -10.62
N GLU A 29 -48.32 27.49 -10.34
CA GLU A 29 -46.94 27.62 -10.83
C GLU A 29 -46.05 26.50 -10.30
N SER A 30 -46.17 26.12 -9.02
CA SER A 30 -45.42 24.98 -8.47
C SER A 30 -45.82 23.64 -9.11
N ASN A 31 -47.10 23.46 -9.48
CA ASN A 31 -47.55 22.26 -10.17
C ASN A 31 -47.14 22.23 -11.64
N GLN A 32 -47.10 23.39 -12.32
CA GLN A 32 -46.60 23.51 -13.69
C GLN A 32 -45.08 23.31 -13.76
N ASN A 33 -44.32 23.87 -12.81
CA ASN A 33 -42.87 23.64 -12.71
C ASN A 33 -42.52 22.17 -12.45
N ASN A 34 -43.33 21.45 -11.66
CA ASN A 34 -43.16 20.00 -11.46
C ASN A 34 -43.56 19.16 -12.68
N GLN A 35 -44.45 19.66 -13.56
CA GLN A 35 -44.79 18.99 -14.81
C GLN A 35 -43.73 19.20 -15.90
N GLN A 36 -43.04 20.35 -15.91
CA GLN A 36 -42.00 20.68 -16.90
C GLN A 36 -40.64 20.02 -16.62
N GLN A 37 -40.42 19.44 -15.43
CA GLN A 37 -39.21 18.67 -15.09
C GLN A 37 -39.27 17.17 -15.45
N ASN A 38 -40.19 16.74 -16.32
CA ASN A 38 -40.39 15.30 -16.59
C ASN A 38 -39.77 14.74 -17.88
N ASP A 39 -39.14 15.52 -18.76
CA ASP A 39 -38.99 15.01 -20.14
C ASP A 39 -37.63 14.48 -20.57
N THR A 40 -36.65 14.31 -19.67
CA THR A 40 -35.48 13.47 -20.02
C THR A 40 -34.99 12.64 -18.84
N LEU A 41 -35.61 11.45 -18.65
CA LEU A 41 -35.00 10.43 -17.79
C LEU A 41 -33.62 10.02 -18.37
N PRO A 42 -32.60 9.80 -17.52
CA PRO A 42 -31.31 9.32 -17.97
C PRO A 42 -31.45 7.94 -18.63
N LYS A 43 -30.84 7.77 -19.81
CA LYS A 43 -30.91 6.52 -20.58
C LYS A 43 -30.28 5.35 -19.80
N PRO A 44 -30.93 4.19 -19.73
CA PRO A 44 -30.41 3.03 -19.03
C PRO A 44 -29.19 2.44 -19.73
N LYS A 45 -28.15 2.07 -18.96
CA LYS A 45 -26.95 1.38 -19.47
C LYS A 45 -26.97 -0.09 -19.08
N PHE A 46 -26.85 -0.99 -20.05
CA PHE A 46 -26.98 -2.42 -19.83
C PHE A 46 -25.60 -3.10 -19.77
N ARG A 47 -25.27 -3.70 -18.62
CA ARG A 47 -23.99 -4.42 -18.38
C ARG A 47 -24.19 -5.93 -18.32
N SER A 48 -25.26 -6.38 -17.68
CA SER A 48 -25.46 -7.80 -17.34
C SER A 48 -26.39 -8.56 -18.29
N TYR A 49 -27.17 -7.87 -19.13
CA TYR A 49 -28.15 -8.49 -20.02
C TYR A 49 -28.27 -7.75 -21.35
N LYS A 50 -28.78 -8.45 -22.37
CA LYS A 50 -29.03 -7.91 -23.71
C LYS A 50 -30.54 -7.65 -23.89
N PRO A 51 -30.99 -6.39 -23.96
CA PRO A 51 -32.40 -6.07 -24.19
C PRO A 51 -32.88 -6.57 -25.56
N GLN A 52 -34.15 -7.00 -25.63
CA GLN A 52 -34.76 -7.50 -26.85
C GLN A 52 -35.08 -6.38 -27.85
N ASP A 53 -35.51 -5.21 -27.35
CA ASP A 53 -35.86 -4.04 -28.14
C ASP A 53 -34.64 -3.36 -28.76
N GLU A 54 -34.75 -2.98 -30.04
CA GLU A 54 -33.66 -2.40 -30.82
C GLU A 54 -33.19 -1.03 -30.30
N SER A 55 -34.12 -0.19 -29.82
CA SER A 55 -33.82 1.12 -29.24
C SER A 55 -33.00 1.05 -27.95
N LEU A 56 -33.09 -0.06 -27.20
CA LEU A 56 -32.34 -0.25 -25.96
C LEU A 56 -30.98 -0.93 -26.20
N LYS A 57 -30.79 -1.60 -27.35
CA LYS A 57 -29.52 -2.25 -27.71
C LYS A 57 -28.36 -1.27 -27.90
N GLU A 58 -28.66 -0.04 -28.33
CA GLU A 58 -27.66 1.03 -28.48
C GLU A 58 -26.99 1.43 -27.16
N ASN A 59 -27.63 1.13 -26.01
CA ASN A 59 -27.12 1.49 -24.69
C ASN A 59 -26.46 0.29 -23.96
N ILE A 60 -26.11 -0.77 -24.68
CA ILE A 60 -25.32 -1.89 -24.17
C ILE A 60 -23.85 -1.45 -24.06
N LEU A 61 -23.21 -1.76 -22.94
CA LEU A 61 -21.76 -1.57 -22.82
C LEU A 61 -21.03 -2.72 -23.51
N ASP A 62 -19.97 -2.37 -24.25
CA ASP A 62 -19.09 -3.35 -24.88
C ASP A 62 -18.48 -4.29 -23.83
N GLU A 63 -18.43 -5.57 -24.19
CA GLU A 63 -17.80 -6.60 -23.37
C GLU A 63 -16.29 -6.28 -23.26
N ALA A 64 -15.78 -6.29 -22.02
CA ALA A 64 -14.36 -6.04 -21.78
C ALA A 64 -13.54 -7.13 -22.47
N LYS A 65 -12.73 -6.74 -23.45
CA LYS A 65 -11.77 -7.64 -24.07
C LYS A 65 -10.76 -8.05 -22.98
N PRO A 66 -10.43 -9.34 -22.85
CA PRO A 66 -9.30 -9.72 -22.01
C PRO A 66 -8.06 -8.98 -22.49
N GLY A 67 -7.21 -8.56 -21.53
CA GLY A 67 -5.91 -7.98 -21.85
C GLY A 67 -5.07 -8.94 -22.68
N ASP A 68 -3.97 -8.45 -23.25
CA ASP A 68 -3.13 -9.24 -24.14
C ASP A 68 -2.27 -10.25 -23.35
N ILE A 69 -2.92 -11.33 -22.92
CA ILE A 69 -2.40 -12.39 -22.03
C ILE A 69 -1.12 -13.02 -22.61
N ILE A 70 -1.03 -13.05 -23.93
CA ILE A 70 0.10 -13.64 -24.67
C ILE A 70 1.38 -12.85 -24.38
N SER A 71 1.28 -11.52 -24.36
CA SER A 71 2.42 -10.65 -24.08
C SER A 71 2.93 -10.80 -22.65
N GLU A 72 2.03 -10.87 -21.67
CA GLU A 72 2.36 -11.01 -20.25
C GLU A 72 2.98 -12.39 -19.95
N VAL A 73 2.44 -13.45 -20.54
CA VAL A 73 2.99 -14.81 -20.42
C VAL A 73 4.37 -14.90 -21.07
N GLN A 74 4.58 -14.24 -22.20
CA GLN A 74 5.88 -14.20 -22.86
C GLN A 74 6.92 -13.45 -22.00
N GLU A 75 6.55 -12.32 -21.41
CA GLU A 75 7.42 -11.55 -20.51
C GLU A 75 7.82 -12.37 -19.27
N GLN A 76 6.87 -13.10 -18.67
CA GLN A 76 7.15 -14.00 -17.54
C GLN A 76 8.05 -15.18 -17.92
N LEU A 77 7.88 -15.74 -19.12
CA LEU A 77 8.75 -16.78 -19.67
C LEU A 77 10.17 -16.25 -19.90
N ASP A 78 10.30 -15.03 -20.41
CA ASP A 78 11.61 -14.42 -20.67
C ASP A 78 12.32 -14.02 -19.37
N ALA A 79 11.58 -13.51 -18.37
CA ALA A 79 12.08 -13.28 -17.01
C ALA A 79 12.48 -14.57 -16.27
N SER A 80 11.85 -15.70 -16.62
CA SER A 80 12.23 -17.01 -16.08
C SER A 80 13.45 -17.60 -16.81
N LYS A 81 13.65 -17.25 -18.09
CA LYS A 81 14.81 -17.65 -18.90
C LYS A 81 16.05 -16.82 -18.59
N THR A 82 15.92 -15.60 -18.05
CA THR A 82 17.06 -14.93 -17.43
C THR A 82 17.47 -15.79 -16.27
N LYS A 83 18.46 -16.65 -16.54
CA LYS A 83 19.12 -17.45 -15.53
C LYS A 83 19.56 -16.45 -14.48
N PHE A 84 18.88 -16.44 -13.33
CA PHE A 84 19.50 -15.95 -12.12
C PHE A 84 20.83 -16.69 -12.08
N THR A 85 21.91 -16.00 -12.45
CA THR A 85 23.26 -16.42 -12.14
C THR A 85 23.23 -16.40 -10.62
N VAL A 86 22.86 -17.54 -10.04
CA VAL A 86 23.07 -17.85 -8.65
C VAL A 86 24.58 -17.83 -8.55
N GLU A 87 25.11 -16.63 -8.33
CA GLU A 87 26.41 -16.43 -7.73
C GLU A 87 26.39 -17.37 -6.54
N GLU A 88 27.17 -18.44 -6.70
CA GLU A 88 27.21 -19.64 -5.90
C GLU A 88 26.89 -19.32 -4.44
N LEU A 89 25.61 -19.44 -4.08
CA LEU A 89 25.19 -19.22 -2.71
C LEU A 89 25.84 -20.35 -1.94
N GLU A 90 26.90 -20.04 -1.19
CA GLU A 90 27.65 -21.00 -0.38
C GLU A 90 26.65 -21.76 0.50
N ILE A 91 26.29 -22.98 0.10
CA ILE A 91 25.25 -23.81 0.73
C ILE A 91 25.58 -24.05 2.22
N GLY A 92 26.85 -23.92 2.61
CA GLY A 92 27.32 -23.98 3.99
C GLY A 92 26.89 -22.81 4.89
N ASN A 93 26.54 -21.65 4.33
CA ASN A 93 26.00 -20.51 5.09
C ASN A 93 24.49 -20.60 5.30
N LEU A 94 23.78 -21.32 4.42
CA LEU A 94 22.33 -21.50 4.47
C LEU A 94 21.92 -22.66 5.40
N ALA A 95 22.82 -23.63 5.61
CA ALA A 95 22.57 -24.76 6.51
C ALA A 95 22.50 -24.33 8.00
N PRO A 96 21.68 -24.99 8.83
CA PRO A 96 21.67 -24.78 10.28
C PRO A 96 23.06 -25.04 10.86
N ARG A 97 23.66 -23.99 11.44
CA ARG A 97 24.98 -24.10 12.08
C ARG A 97 24.87 -24.83 13.42
N LYS A 98 25.98 -25.46 13.85
CA LYS A 98 26.07 -26.11 15.17
C LYS A 98 25.71 -25.13 16.28
N PRO A 99 24.96 -25.50 17.34
CA PRO A 99 24.56 -24.59 18.41
C PRO A 99 25.71 -23.75 19.01
N ASP A 100 26.91 -24.33 19.12
CA ASP A 100 28.09 -23.66 19.69
C ASP A 100 28.82 -22.68 18.74
N TRP A 101 28.35 -22.52 17.50
CA TRP A 101 29.06 -21.75 16.48
C TRP A 101 29.23 -20.28 16.85
N ASP A 102 28.20 -19.69 17.46
CA ASP A 102 28.22 -18.29 17.87
C ASP A 102 29.11 -18.09 19.11
N LEU A 103 29.08 -19.05 20.03
CA LEU A 103 29.99 -19.05 21.18
C LEU A 103 31.45 -19.08 20.73
N LYS A 104 31.79 -19.97 19.79
CA LYS A 104 33.14 -20.07 19.22
C LYS A 104 33.55 -18.78 18.52
N ARG A 105 32.67 -18.17 17.72
CA ARG A 105 32.94 -16.90 17.03
C ARG A 105 33.24 -15.76 18.01
N ASN A 106 32.42 -15.62 19.05
CA ASN A 106 32.56 -14.53 20.03
C ASN A 106 33.78 -14.72 20.95
N VAL A 107 34.15 -15.97 21.23
CA VAL A 107 35.32 -16.30 22.07
C VAL A 107 36.63 -16.28 21.28
N ALA A 108 36.63 -16.61 19.98
CA ALA A 108 37.82 -16.69 19.15
C ALA A 108 38.69 -15.42 19.19
N LYS A 109 38.08 -14.23 19.03
CA LYS A 109 38.79 -12.95 19.08
C LYS A 109 39.46 -12.67 20.43
N LYS A 110 38.88 -13.17 21.53
CA LYS A 110 39.46 -13.04 22.88
C LYS A 110 40.60 -14.04 23.08
N LEU A 111 40.43 -15.28 22.62
CA LEU A 111 41.47 -16.31 22.66
C LEU A 111 42.69 -15.91 21.85
N GLU A 112 42.53 -15.38 20.63
CA GLU A 112 43.66 -14.94 19.80
C GLU A 112 44.53 -13.88 20.51
N LYS A 113 43.87 -12.90 21.15
CA LYS A 113 44.58 -11.87 21.94
C LYS A 113 45.31 -12.46 23.14
N LEU A 114 44.68 -13.42 23.83
CA LEU A 114 45.27 -14.09 24.98
C LEU A 114 46.45 -14.96 24.54
N GLU A 115 46.30 -15.72 23.47
CA GLU A 115 47.31 -16.60 22.89
C GLU A 115 48.58 -15.82 22.50
N ARG A 116 48.44 -14.64 21.87
CA ARG A 116 49.60 -13.78 21.59
C ARG A 116 50.34 -13.36 22.85
N ARG A 117 49.62 -13.06 23.93
CA ARG A 117 50.22 -12.66 25.22
C ARG A 117 50.85 -13.85 25.92
N THR A 118 50.20 -15.02 25.92
CA THR A 118 50.75 -16.23 26.53
C THR A 118 51.99 -16.69 25.80
N GLN A 119 52.00 -16.69 24.46
CA GLN A 119 53.20 -16.98 23.66
C GLN A 119 54.35 -16.01 23.99
N LYS A 120 54.06 -14.71 24.11
CA LYS A 120 55.06 -13.71 24.53
C LYS A 120 55.60 -13.99 25.94
N SER A 121 54.72 -14.26 26.91
CA SER A 121 55.13 -14.60 28.27
C SER A 121 55.92 -15.91 28.35
N ILE A 122 55.55 -16.92 27.55
CA ILE A 122 56.29 -18.17 27.41
C ILE A 122 57.69 -17.89 26.86
N ALA A 123 57.81 -17.09 25.81
CA ALA A 123 59.10 -16.70 25.25
C ALA A 123 59.97 -15.93 26.26
N GLU A 124 59.39 -15.00 27.01
CA GLU A 124 60.10 -14.26 28.08
C GLU A 124 60.55 -15.19 29.22
N LEU A 125 59.71 -16.15 29.64
CA LEU A 125 60.07 -17.15 30.66
C LEU A 125 61.20 -18.06 30.19
N ILE A 126 61.15 -18.51 28.92
CA ILE A 126 62.23 -19.30 28.32
C ILE A 126 63.52 -18.49 28.31
N ARG A 127 63.48 -17.23 27.87
CA ARG A 127 64.66 -16.36 27.87
C ARG A 127 65.22 -16.21 29.28
N LYS A 128 64.38 -15.85 30.27
CA LYS A 128 64.81 -15.70 31.68
C LYS A 128 65.37 -17.00 32.26
N ARG A 129 64.89 -18.17 31.83
CA ARG A 129 65.43 -19.47 32.24
C ARG A 129 66.76 -19.79 31.56
N LEU A 130 66.95 -19.31 30.33
CA LEU A 130 68.18 -19.52 29.57
C LEU A 130 69.32 -18.60 30.02
N GLU A 131 69.04 -17.35 30.38
CA GLU A 131 70.05 -16.37 30.87
C GLU A 131 70.95 -16.91 32.01
N PRO A 132 70.46 -17.56 33.09
CA PRO A 132 71.33 -18.16 34.11
C PRO A 132 72.04 -19.44 33.67
N ASN A 133 71.71 -20.00 32.49
CA ASN A 133 72.36 -21.18 31.91
C ASN A 133 73.19 -20.83 30.65
N GLN A 134 73.35 -19.54 30.30
CA GLN A 134 74.12 -19.10 29.12
C GLN A 134 75.61 -19.41 29.24
N ASP A 135 76.13 -19.57 30.45
CA ASP A 135 77.52 -19.97 30.68
C ASP A 135 77.78 -21.46 30.34
N ASP A 136 76.74 -22.30 30.25
CA ASP A 136 76.83 -23.75 29.98
C ASP A 136 76.33 -24.16 28.59
N LEU A 137 75.95 -23.21 27.72
CA LEU A 137 75.43 -23.50 26.39
C LEU A 137 76.59 -23.66 25.38
N PRO A 138 76.80 -24.85 24.78
CA PRO A 138 77.82 -25.03 23.76
C PRO A 138 77.46 -24.16 22.54
N GLN A 139 78.39 -23.27 22.15
CA GLN A 139 78.28 -22.54 20.89
C GLN A 139 78.38 -23.54 19.76
N ILE A 140 77.26 -23.81 19.11
CA ILE A 140 77.21 -24.63 17.90
C ILE A 140 77.81 -23.76 16.78
N THR A 141 79.08 -24.03 16.47
CA THR A 141 79.76 -23.54 15.28
C THR A 141 79.21 -24.26 14.05
N GLU A 142 78.77 -23.46 13.07
CA GLU A 142 78.36 -23.72 11.67
C GLU A 142 77.90 -25.13 11.26
#